data_AF-A0A7X8NC59-F1
#
_entry.id   AF-A0A7X8NC59-F1
#
_cell.length_a   1.000
_cell.length_b   1.000
_cell.length_c   1.000
_cell.angle_alpha   90.00
_cell.angle_beta   90.00
_cell.angle_gamma   90.00
#
_symmetry.space_group_name_H-M   'P 1'
#
loop_
_entity.id
_entity.type
_entity.pdbx_description
1 polymer ?
#
loop_
_entity_poly.entity_id
_entity_poly.type
_entity_poly.pdbx_seq_one_letter_code
_entity_poly.pdbx_strand_id
1 'polypeptide(L)' 'MPIIVEFEYEDGTKERKQYPAQIWRLNDDEVTKVFHSSKAITKITVDPDEQTADVDLTNNSWPKNTETKFEQFKKNQIKS' A
#
# COMPACT_ATOMS: atom_id res chain seq x y z
N MET A 1 -16.49 -4.78 -0.77
CA MET A 1 -15.81 -5.06 -2.07
C MET A 1 -14.69 -6.07 -1.85
N PRO A 2 -14.33 -6.95 -2.81
CA PRO A 2 -13.08 -7.70 -2.67
C PRO A 2 -11.88 -6.72 -2.71
N ILE A 3 -10.82 -7.00 -1.94
CA ILE A 3 -9.59 -6.21 -1.96
C ILE A 3 -8.46 -7.13 -2.44
N ILE A 4 -7.67 -6.67 -3.40
CA ILE A 4 -6.45 -7.36 -3.84
C ILE A 4 -5.27 -6.58 -3.29
N VAL A 5 -4.27 -7.28 -2.74
CA VAL A 5 -3.03 -6.67 -2.24
C VAL A 5 -1.86 -7.44 -2.81
N GLU A 6 -0.88 -6.73 -3.36
CA GLU A 6 0.38 -7.27 -3.83
C GLU A 6 1.52 -6.80 -2.93
N PHE A 7 2.27 -7.76 -2.41
CA PHE A 7 3.45 -7.56 -1.59
C PHE A 7 4.69 -7.86 -2.43
N GLU A 8 5.61 -6.92 -2.50
CA GLU A 8 6.92 -7.07 -3.12
C GLU A 8 7.97 -7.18 -2.01
N TYR A 9 8.84 -8.18 -2.13
CA TYR A 9 9.88 -8.49 -1.16
C TYR A 9 11.26 -8.03 -1.65
N GLU A 10 12.22 -7.89 -0.73
CA GLU A 10 13.61 -7.50 -1.07
C GLU A 10 14.31 -8.47 -2.03
N ASP A 11 13.92 -9.74 -2.02
CA ASP A 11 14.46 -10.76 -2.92
C ASP A 11 13.87 -10.69 -4.35
N GLY A 12 13.00 -9.72 -4.61
CA GLY A 12 12.30 -9.54 -5.89
C GLY A 12 11.09 -10.45 -6.05
N THR A 13 10.74 -11.27 -5.05
CA THR A 13 9.53 -12.07 -5.10
C THR A 13 8.29 -11.21 -4.87
N LYS A 14 7.19 -11.58 -5.53
CA LYS A 14 5.90 -10.91 -5.41
C LYS A 14 4.87 -11.90 -4.90
N GLU A 15 4.09 -11.49 -3.91
CA GLU A 15 2.99 -12.29 -3.36
C GLU A 15 1.69 -11.49 -3.45
N ARG A 16 0.70 -12.09 -4.12
CA ARG A 16 -0.63 -11.51 -4.27
C ARG A 16 -1.59 -12.18 -3.30
N LYS A 17 -2.24 -11.39 -2.44
CA LYS A 17 -3.32 -11.81 -1.56
C LYS A 17 -4.63 -11.20 -2.03
N GLN A 18 -5.64 -12.03 -2.24
CA GLN A 18 -6.99 -11.59 -2.51
C GLN A 18 -7.84 -11.80 -1.27
N TYR A 19 -8.46 -10.73 -0.79
CA TYR A 19 -9.39 -10.75 0.31
C TYR A 19 -10.82 -10.65 -0.25
N PRO A 20 -11.70 -11.63 0.03
CA PRO A 20 -13.08 -11.60 -0.46
C PRO A 20 -13.86 -10.48 0.24
N ALA A 21 -15.00 -10.03 -0.30
CA ALA A 21 -15.78 -8.94 0.30
C ALA A 21 -16.23 -9.14 1.76
N GLN A 22 -16.01 -10.32 2.35
CA GLN A 22 -16.27 -10.63 3.76
C GLN A 22 -15.36 -9.85 4.73
N ILE A 23 -14.25 -9.25 4.27
CA ILE A 23 -13.38 -8.42 5.13
C ILE A 23 -14.17 -7.27 5.77
N TRP A 24 -15.16 -6.75 5.06
CA TRP A 24 -16.01 -5.63 5.47
C TRP A 24 -17.15 -6.04 6.43
N ARG A 25 -17.23 -7.31 6.83
CA ARG A 25 -18.36 -7.81 7.64
C ARG A 25 -18.39 -7.20 9.04
N LEU A 26 -17.24 -6.82 9.58
CA LEU A 26 -17.12 -6.24 10.92
C LEU A 26 -17.16 -4.71 10.89
N ASN A 27 -16.61 -4.10 9.84
CA ASN A 27 -16.59 -2.67 9.63
C ASN A 27 -16.49 -2.41 8.12
N ASP A 28 -17.42 -1.64 7.57
CA ASP A 28 -17.49 -1.28 6.16
C ASP A 28 -16.66 -0.05 5.80
N ASP A 29 -16.25 0.76 6.79
CA ASP A 29 -15.44 1.96 6.58
C ASP A 29 -13.93 1.68 6.67
N GLU A 30 -13.46 0.90 7.65
CA GLU A 30 -12.03 0.65 7.88
C GLU A 30 -11.77 -0.81 8.30
N VAL A 31 -10.78 -1.45 7.67
CA VAL A 31 -10.34 -2.80 8.04
C VAL A 31 -8.83 -2.88 8.21
N THR A 32 -8.42 -3.32 9.40
CA THR A 32 -7.01 -3.52 9.75
C THR A 32 -6.65 -5.00 9.66
N LYS A 33 -5.67 -5.34 8.82
CA LYS A 33 -5.15 -6.70 8.70
C LYS A 33 -3.66 -6.73 9.03
N VAL A 34 -3.28 -7.56 9.99
CA VAL A 34 -1.87 -7.84 10.28
C VAL A 34 -1.37 -8.89 9.30
N PHE A 35 -0.32 -8.54 8.56
CA PHE A 35 0.39 -9.44 7.67
C PHE A 35 1.75 -9.77 8.26
N HIS A 36 2.00 -11.05 8.54
CA HIS A 36 3.30 -11.54 8.98
C HIS A 36 4.06 -12.08 7.78
N SER A 37 5.27 -11.60 7.57
CA SER A 37 6.18 -12.13 6.55
C SER A 37 7.52 -12.43 7.20
N SER A 38 8.12 -13.56 6.84
CA SER A 38 9.50 -13.89 7.20
C SER A 38 10.52 -13.09 6.39
N LYS A 39 10.10 -12.50 5.27
CA LYS A 39 10.91 -11.71 4.34
C LYS A 39 10.60 -10.22 4.47
N ALA A 40 11.61 -9.37 4.33
CA ALA A 40 11.45 -7.92 4.32
C ALA A 40 10.60 -7.49 3.12
N ILE A 41 9.51 -6.76 3.39
CA ILE A 41 8.61 -6.21 2.38
C ILE A 41 9.14 -4.85 1.95
N THR A 42 9.40 -4.69 0.65
CA THR A 42 9.88 -3.43 0.05
C THR A 42 8.74 -2.55 -0.40
N LYS A 43 7.67 -3.15 -0.92
CA LYS A 43 6.51 -2.42 -1.43
C LYS A 43 5.24 -3.21 -1.19
N ILE A 44 4.19 -2.50 -0.79
CA ILE A 44 2.83 -3.03 -0.69
C ILE A 44 2.00 -2.21 -1.66
N THR A 45 1.28 -2.86 -2.56
CA THR A 45 0.40 -2.21 -3.52
C THR A 45 -1.01 -2.79 -3.37
N VAL A 46 -1.95 -1.97 -2.95
CA VAL A 46 -3.38 -2.30 -2.89
C VAL A 46 -3.98 -2.09 -4.28
N ASP A 47 -4.72 -3.07 -4.75
CA ASP A 47 -5.37 -3.15 -6.06
C ASP A 47 -4.45 -2.86 -7.26
N PRO A 48 -3.44 -3.71 -7.53
CA PRO A 48 -2.51 -3.50 -8.64
C PRO A 48 -3.17 -3.58 -10.04
N ASP A 49 -4.36 -4.17 -10.13
CA ASP A 49 -5.06 -4.40 -11.39
C ASP A 49 -6.25 -3.41 -11.56
N GLU A 50 -6.42 -2.45 -10.64
CA GLU A 50 -7.53 -1.46 -10.63
C GLU A 50 -8.91 -2.12 -10.84
N GLN A 51 -9.09 -3.31 -10.28
CA GLN A 51 -10.34 -4.07 -10.42
C GLN A 51 -11.43 -3.54 -9.48
N THR A 52 -11.06 -2.74 -8.49
CA THR A 52 -11.99 -2.04 -7.61
C THR A 52 -12.25 -0.65 -8.16
N ALA A 53 -13.50 -0.17 -8.03
CA ALA A 53 -13.89 1.16 -8.51
C ALA A 53 -13.35 2.30 -7.62
N ASP A 54 -12.15 2.15 -7.08
CA ASP A 54 -11.50 3.12 -6.23
C ASP A 54 -10.70 4.10 -7.09
N VAL A 55 -11.04 5.39 -6.97
CA VAL A 55 -10.52 6.47 -7.84
C VAL A 55 -9.24 7.11 -7.30
N ASP A 56 -8.83 6.76 -6.07
CA ASP A 56 -7.68 7.37 -5.41
C ASP A 56 -6.54 6.36 -5.16
N LEU A 57 -5.67 6.20 -6.16
CA LEU A 57 -4.48 5.35 -6.08
C LEU A 57 -3.34 5.97 -5.23
N THR A 58 -3.51 7.20 -4.72
CA THR A 58 -2.41 7.94 -4.08
C THR A 58 -2.00 7.38 -2.72
N ASN A 59 -2.86 6.57 -2.09
CA ASN A 59 -2.62 5.92 -0.81
C ASN A 59 -2.41 4.40 -0.92
N ASN A 60 -2.54 3.82 -2.12
CA ASN A 60 -2.55 2.38 -2.35
C ASN A 60 -1.14 1.76 -2.33
N SER A 61 -0.08 2.56 -2.30
CA SER A 61 1.29 2.07 -2.19
C SER A 61 1.92 2.42 -0.85
N TRP A 62 2.45 1.42 -0.15
CA TRP A 62 3.40 1.60 0.94
C TRP A 62 4.81 1.19 0.48
N PRO A 63 5.87 1.95 0.80
CA PRO A 63 5.88 3.23 1.50
C PRO A 63 5.18 4.33 0.67
N LYS A 64 4.47 5.24 1.35
CA LYS A 64 3.78 6.34 0.65
C LYS A 64 4.81 7.19 -0.08
N ASN A 65 4.60 7.44 -1.37
CA ASN A 65 5.41 8.36 -2.19
C ASN A 65 5.14 9.85 -1.85
N THR A 66 4.64 10.12 -0.65
CA THR A 66 4.39 11.49 -0.20
C THR A 66 5.73 12.07 0.26
N GLU A 67 6.38 12.85 -0.60
CA GLU A 67 7.37 13.80 -0.13
C GLU A 67 6.70 14.67 0.94
N THR A 68 7.09 14.49 2.20
CA THR A 68 6.57 15.33 3.25
C THR A 68 7.05 16.76 3.01
N LYS A 69 6.26 17.77 3.39
CA LYS A 69 6.68 19.19 3.31
C LYS A 69 8.05 19.43 3.97
N PHE A 70 8.42 18.59 4.94
CA PHE A 70 9.72 18.59 5.59
C PHE A 70 10.87 18.08 4.70
N GLU A 71 10.66 17.00 3.93
CA GLU A 71 11.61 16.51 2.92
C GLU A 71 11.86 17.57 1.84
N GLN A 72 10.80 18.26 1.39
CA GLN A 72 10.89 19.37 0.44
C GLN A 72 11.65 20.58 1.03
N PHE A 73 11.40 20.92 2.29
CA PHE A 73 12.14 21.98 3.00
C PHE A 73 13.64 21.67 3.08
N LYS A 74 14.02 20.43 3.43
CA LYS A 74 15.43 20.00 3.45
C LYS A 74 16.09 20.10 2.08
N LYS A 75 15.43 19.65 1.01
CA LYS A 75 15.97 19.75 -0.37
C LYS A 75 16.22 21.21 -0.79
N ASN A 76 15.36 22.14 -0.39
CA ASN A 76 15.53 23.56 -0.72
C ASN A 76 16.67 24.22 0.07
N GLN A 77 16.94 23.81 1.32
CA GLN A 77 18.09 24.33 2.08
C GLN A 77 19.45 23.82 1.56
N ILE A 78 19.50 22.61 1.01
CA ILE A 78 20.74 22.01 0.50
C ILE A 78 21.14 22.61 -0.86
N LYS A 79 20.20 23.24 -1.58
CA LYS A 79 20.44 23.90 -2.88
C LYS A 79 20.85 25.37 -2.78
N SER A 80 21.06 25.92 -1.58
CA SER A 80 21.34 27.34 -1.37
C SER A 80 22.75 27.61 -0.86
#